data_AF-A0A952W883-F1
#
_entry.id   AF-A0A952W883-F1
#
_cell.length_a   1.000
_cell.length_b   1.000
_cell.length_c   1.000
_cell.angle_alpha   90.00
_cell.angle_beta   90.00
_cell.angle_gamma   90.00
#
_symmetry.space_group_name_H-M   'P 1'
#
loop_
_entity.id
_entity.type
_entity.pdbx_description
1 polymer ?
#
loop_
_entity_poly.entity_id
_entity_poly.type
_entity_poly.pdbx_seq_one_letter_code
_entity_poly.pdbx_strand_id
1 'polypeptide(L)'
;MAGLAGAEPVQWQGNGHWYEVIVVPDVNWGTARDAAVLRGGYLATITSQEENDFVFQLVMNTPNSWYYFDDRRSIGPWLGGYQTPGSKAPDEGWVWVTGEPFEFTNWAPGQPDNDDLGECFLHFSNLGPVLDGTWNDRAANDNNRDTAYVVEYDSVPCPRMLLQPTSKRLCPGQRAVFTARAFSPFPLTYQWYKDGQPLVATERVRGVATSRLVIENASDADEGLYECMISNICGTMFADPARLTVGVPGDLTGSSNPLHPAYGIPDGKTDFDDFIYFLHHFEAQNGAVADLTGSSDVNDPAYGAPDGRIDMEDFFYFLDRMVQGCPPPPNEGLGDDADPKGTPQTTTESPPPAPKANPAPETKPAPEAAPAESRPNWRVNRPTPRRPAQGRNDRP
;
A
#
# COMPACT_ATOMS: atom_id res chain seq x y z
N MET A 1 -9.66 -8.58 3.08
CA MET A 1 -10.63 -7.65 2.45
C MET A 1 -10.64 -6.37 3.26
N ALA A 2 -10.57 -5.20 2.62
CA ALA A 2 -10.68 -3.93 3.33
C ALA A 2 -12.17 -3.65 3.57
N GLY A 3 -12.60 -3.69 4.82
CA GLY A 3 -13.93 -3.29 5.24
C GLY A 3 -14.23 -1.83 4.94
N LEU A 4 -15.51 -1.50 4.77
CA LEU A 4 -15.93 -0.12 4.92
C LEU A 4 -15.97 0.15 6.43
N ALA A 5 -15.10 1.05 6.91
CA ALA A 5 -15.21 1.54 8.28
C ALA A 5 -16.59 2.17 8.45
N GLY A 6 -17.24 1.88 9.58
CA GLY A 6 -18.40 2.66 10.05
C GLY A 6 -17.99 4.11 10.35
N ALA A 7 -18.87 4.85 11.03
CA ALA A 7 -18.51 6.16 11.59
C ALA A 7 -17.25 6.06 12.47
N GLU A 8 -16.59 7.21 12.74
CA GLU A 8 -15.43 7.27 13.65
C GLU A 8 -15.70 6.53 14.98
N PRO A 9 -14.68 5.94 15.63
CA PRO A 9 -14.85 5.26 16.90
C PRO A 9 -15.56 6.16 17.92
N VAL A 10 -16.42 5.56 18.75
CA VAL A 10 -17.20 6.29 19.76
C VAL A 10 -16.75 5.86 21.15
N GLN A 11 -16.45 6.83 22.02
CA GLN A 11 -16.09 6.53 23.39
C GLN A 11 -17.31 6.14 24.22
N TRP A 12 -17.22 5.01 24.93
CA TRP A 12 -18.13 4.71 26.02
C TRP A 12 -17.61 5.28 27.33
N GLN A 13 -18.43 6.06 28.02
CA GLN A 13 -18.01 6.72 29.28
C GLN A 13 -17.93 5.74 30.47
N GLY A 14 -18.45 4.52 30.34
CA GLY A 14 -18.47 3.52 31.42
C GLY A 14 -17.07 3.03 31.80
N ASN A 15 -16.24 2.68 30.81
CA ASN A 15 -14.85 2.26 30.99
C ASN A 15 -13.83 3.21 30.32
N GLY A 16 -14.29 4.19 29.54
CA GLY A 16 -13.42 5.13 28.81
C GLY A 16 -12.87 4.58 27.48
N HIS A 17 -13.23 3.35 27.12
CA HIS A 17 -12.80 2.69 25.89
C HIS A 17 -13.58 3.22 24.68
N TRP A 18 -13.04 2.97 23.49
CA TRP A 18 -13.60 3.41 22.21
C TRP A 18 -14.02 2.21 21.38
N TYR A 19 -15.15 2.32 20.71
CA TYR A 19 -15.75 1.20 19.96
C TYR A 19 -16.05 1.62 18.53
N GLU A 20 -15.85 0.69 17.60
CA GLU A 20 -16.06 0.91 16.18
C GLU A 20 -16.64 -0.35 15.53
N VAL A 21 -17.74 -0.21 14.78
CA VAL A 21 -18.33 -1.31 14.04
C VAL A 21 -17.77 -1.30 12.62
N ILE A 22 -17.12 -2.38 12.21
CA ILE A 22 -16.53 -2.51 10.88
C ILE A 22 -17.40 -3.42 10.04
N VAL A 23 -17.91 -2.89 8.93
CA VAL A 23 -18.77 -3.65 8.03
C VAL A 23 -17.92 -4.26 6.91
N VAL A 24 -17.82 -5.58 6.94
CA VAL A 24 -17.11 -6.40 5.97
C VAL A 24 -17.98 -7.61 5.66
N PRO A 25 -18.56 -7.71 4.46
CA PRO A 25 -19.25 -8.91 4.04
C PRO A 25 -18.33 -10.12 4.16
N ASP A 26 -18.90 -11.26 4.56
CA ASP A 26 -18.27 -12.56 4.47
C ASP A 26 -16.99 -12.70 5.33
N VAL A 27 -16.95 -12.03 6.50
CA VAL A 27 -15.78 -12.02 7.39
C VAL A 27 -15.87 -13.15 8.43
N ASN A 28 -14.85 -14.01 8.48
CA ASN A 28 -14.72 -15.00 9.56
C ASN A 28 -14.11 -14.38 10.83
N TRP A 29 -14.37 -15.02 11.98
CA TRP A 29 -13.91 -14.52 13.28
C TRP A 29 -12.39 -14.32 13.36
N GLY A 30 -11.59 -15.26 12.84
CA GLY A 30 -10.13 -15.15 12.87
C GLY A 30 -9.59 -13.95 12.07
N THR A 31 -10.18 -13.71 10.89
CA THR A 31 -9.86 -12.55 10.06
C THR A 31 -10.32 -11.25 10.71
N ALA A 32 -11.48 -11.25 11.36
CA ALA A 32 -11.99 -10.11 12.12
C ALA A 32 -11.05 -9.76 13.29
N ARG A 33 -10.59 -10.77 14.04
CA ARG A 33 -9.60 -10.62 15.11
C ARG A 33 -8.29 -10.02 14.62
N ASP A 34 -7.70 -10.60 13.57
CA ASP A 34 -6.43 -10.12 13.03
C ASP A 34 -6.58 -8.70 12.47
N ALA A 35 -7.73 -8.38 11.87
CA ALA A 35 -8.04 -7.04 11.39
C ALA A 35 -8.20 -6.03 12.54
N ALA A 36 -8.85 -6.39 13.65
CA ALA A 36 -8.95 -5.55 14.84
C ALA A 36 -7.56 -5.21 15.41
N VAL A 37 -6.68 -6.23 15.51
CA VAL A 37 -5.28 -6.05 15.95
C VAL A 37 -4.50 -5.13 15.00
N LEU A 38 -4.69 -5.27 13.68
CA LEU A 38 -4.05 -4.39 12.70
C LEU A 38 -4.48 -2.92 12.84
N ARG A 39 -5.67 -2.67 13.38
CA ARG A 39 -6.20 -1.32 13.67
C ARG A 39 -5.71 -0.77 15.00
N GLY A 40 -5.00 -1.56 15.81
CA GLY A 40 -4.51 -1.18 17.14
C GLY A 40 -5.53 -1.41 18.26
N GLY A 41 -6.58 -2.18 18.00
CA GLY A 41 -7.56 -2.61 19.01
C GLY A 41 -7.67 -4.13 19.06
N TYR A 42 -8.78 -4.62 19.58
CA TYR A 42 -9.13 -6.04 19.63
C TYR A 42 -10.64 -6.22 19.38
N LEU A 43 -11.09 -7.45 19.14
CA LEU A 43 -12.54 -7.69 19.02
C LEU A 43 -13.22 -7.38 20.34
N ALA A 44 -14.29 -6.61 20.31
CA ALA A 44 -14.90 -6.05 21.51
C ALA A 44 -15.25 -7.11 22.55
N THR A 45 -14.89 -6.79 23.78
CA THR A 45 -15.21 -7.52 25.00
C THR A 45 -16.39 -6.84 25.66
N ILE A 46 -17.21 -7.61 26.38
CA ILE A 46 -18.41 -7.05 27.02
C ILE A 46 -18.50 -7.61 28.44
N THR A 47 -18.31 -6.73 29.41
CA THR A 47 -18.15 -7.07 30.84
C THR A 47 -19.33 -6.62 31.70
N SER A 48 -20.31 -5.94 31.12
CA SER A 48 -21.51 -5.47 31.82
C SER A 48 -22.71 -5.33 30.88
N GLN A 49 -23.92 -5.25 31.46
CA GLN A 49 -25.14 -4.99 30.70
C GLN A 49 -25.10 -3.62 30.03
N GLU A 50 -24.61 -2.60 30.72
CA GLU A 50 -24.54 -1.23 30.21
C GLU A 50 -23.58 -1.11 29.02
N GLU A 51 -22.48 -1.86 29.04
CA GLU A 51 -21.56 -1.97 27.91
C GLU A 51 -22.23 -2.68 26.72
N ASN A 52 -22.91 -3.79 26.97
CA ASN A 52 -23.65 -4.53 25.95
C ASN A 52 -24.67 -3.63 25.25
N ASP A 53 -25.46 -2.89 26.03
CA ASP A 53 -26.48 -1.97 25.52
C ASP A 53 -25.84 -0.87 24.66
N PHE A 54 -24.73 -0.29 25.11
CA PHE A 54 -24.00 0.72 24.34
C PHE A 54 -23.48 0.16 23.00
N VAL A 55 -22.76 -0.97 23.03
CA VAL A 55 -22.20 -1.58 21.81
C VAL A 55 -23.32 -2.00 20.86
N PHE A 56 -24.38 -2.60 21.39
CA PHE A 56 -25.54 -2.99 20.60
C PHE A 56 -26.21 -1.78 19.92
N GLN A 57 -26.32 -0.63 20.61
CA GLN A 57 -26.81 0.60 19.98
C GLN A 57 -25.90 1.11 18.86
N LEU A 58 -24.57 1.01 18.98
CA LEU A 58 -23.65 1.33 17.88
C LEU A 58 -23.89 0.43 16.68
N VAL A 59 -24.04 -0.88 16.92
CA VAL A 59 -24.33 -1.88 15.90
C VAL A 59 -25.65 -1.58 15.19
N MET A 60 -26.71 -1.26 15.95
CA MET A 60 -28.03 -0.88 15.43
C MET A 60 -28.02 0.37 14.58
N ASN A 61 -27.15 1.33 14.91
CA ASN A 61 -26.98 2.58 14.16
C ASN A 61 -26.04 2.45 12.95
N THR A 62 -25.42 1.28 12.75
CA THR A 62 -24.49 1.02 11.65
C THR A 62 -25.21 0.25 10.53
N PRO A 63 -25.42 0.85 9.35
CA PRO A 63 -26.07 0.15 8.24
C PRO A 63 -25.28 -1.07 7.78
N ASN A 64 -25.99 -2.14 7.40
CA ASN A 64 -25.41 -3.40 6.89
C ASN A 64 -24.56 -4.19 7.91
N SER A 65 -24.65 -3.87 9.21
CA SER A 65 -24.01 -4.63 10.30
C SER A 65 -24.73 -5.94 10.67
N TRP A 66 -25.91 -6.16 10.09
CA TRP A 66 -26.74 -7.34 10.30
C TRP A 66 -27.05 -8.05 8.98
N TYR A 67 -27.11 -9.37 9.05
CA TYR A 67 -27.71 -10.24 8.05
C TYR A 67 -29.05 -10.77 8.55
N TYR A 68 -30.13 -10.51 7.81
CA TYR A 68 -31.49 -10.92 8.16
C TYR A 68 -31.90 -12.16 7.36
N PHE A 69 -32.23 -13.26 8.04
CA PHE A 69 -32.80 -14.46 7.41
C PHE A 69 -34.30 -14.30 7.15
N ASP A 70 -35.00 -13.79 8.17
CA ASP A 70 -36.43 -13.57 8.20
C ASP A 70 -36.77 -12.51 9.27
N ASP A 71 -38.05 -12.41 9.64
CA ASP A 71 -38.56 -11.45 10.61
C ASP A 71 -38.16 -11.75 12.07
N ARG A 72 -37.47 -12.86 12.33
CA ARG A 72 -37.15 -13.32 13.68
C ARG A 72 -35.70 -13.78 13.88
N ARG A 73 -34.96 -14.03 12.80
CA ARG A 73 -33.61 -14.57 12.85
C ARG A 73 -32.64 -13.64 12.14
N SER A 74 -31.62 -13.21 12.85
CA SER A 74 -30.60 -12.31 12.32
C SER A 74 -29.24 -12.60 12.93
N ILE A 75 -28.20 -12.46 12.12
CA ILE A 75 -26.80 -12.55 12.54
C ILE A 75 -26.25 -11.13 12.56
N GLY A 76 -25.59 -10.79 13.65
CA GLY A 76 -24.93 -9.51 13.87
C GLY A 76 -23.40 -9.65 13.83
N PRO A 77 -22.69 -8.61 14.29
CA PRO A 77 -21.24 -8.58 14.23
C PRO A 77 -20.56 -9.57 15.20
N TRP A 78 -19.36 -10.01 14.82
CA TRP A 78 -18.44 -10.74 15.71
C TRP A 78 -18.02 -9.90 16.93
N LEU A 79 -17.88 -10.60 18.06
CA LEU A 79 -17.34 -10.11 19.32
C LEU A 79 -16.09 -10.92 19.71
N GLY A 80 -15.39 -10.48 20.77
CA GLY A 80 -14.12 -11.05 21.20
C GLY A 80 -14.21 -12.35 22.01
N GLY A 81 -15.41 -12.89 22.23
CA GLY A 81 -15.60 -14.12 23.00
C GLY A 81 -15.27 -15.36 22.16
N TYR A 82 -14.54 -16.31 22.72
CA TYR A 82 -14.29 -17.61 22.08
C TYR A 82 -14.06 -18.73 23.10
N GLN A 83 -14.28 -19.98 22.69
CA GLN A 83 -13.94 -21.15 23.49
C GLN A 83 -12.50 -21.61 23.24
N THR A 84 -11.76 -21.91 24.31
CA THR A 84 -10.39 -22.42 24.18
C THR A 84 -10.37 -23.85 23.58
N PRO A 85 -9.34 -24.21 22.79
CA PRO A 85 -9.25 -25.56 22.22
C PRO A 85 -9.31 -26.66 23.27
N GLY A 86 -10.18 -27.66 23.07
CA GLY A 86 -10.37 -28.77 24.00
C GLY A 86 -11.39 -28.51 25.11
N SER A 87 -12.05 -27.35 25.12
CA SER A 87 -13.21 -27.08 25.97
C SER A 87 -14.38 -28.00 25.62
N LYS A 88 -15.24 -28.28 26.61
CA LYS A 88 -16.47 -29.04 26.38
C LYS A 88 -17.58 -28.07 25.98
N ALA A 89 -18.04 -28.17 24.73
CA ALA A 89 -19.24 -27.50 24.31
C ALA A 89 -20.46 -27.95 25.15
N PRO A 90 -21.49 -27.10 25.32
CA PRO A 90 -21.59 -25.74 24.78
C PRO A 90 -21.12 -24.63 25.75
N ASP A 91 -21.11 -24.90 27.07
CA ASP A 91 -21.00 -23.84 28.09
C ASP A 91 -19.63 -23.70 28.77
N GLU A 92 -18.69 -24.62 28.56
CA GLU A 92 -17.38 -24.56 29.24
C GLU A 92 -16.32 -23.85 28.39
N GLY A 93 -15.45 -23.08 29.04
CA GLY A 93 -14.18 -22.61 28.44
C GLY A 93 -14.24 -21.36 27.57
N TRP A 94 -15.31 -20.56 27.67
CA TRP A 94 -15.40 -19.22 27.09
C TRP A 94 -14.42 -18.26 27.75
N VAL A 95 -13.69 -17.51 26.91
CA VAL A 95 -12.74 -16.47 27.32
C VAL A 95 -12.84 -15.28 26.37
N TRP A 96 -12.46 -14.10 26.85
CA TRP A 96 -12.26 -12.93 26.01
C TRP A 96 -10.87 -12.95 25.35
N VAL A 97 -10.75 -12.35 24.16
CA VAL A 97 -9.46 -12.16 23.46
C VAL A 97 -8.41 -11.39 24.27
N THR A 98 -8.83 -10.63 25.27
CA THR A 98 -7.99 -9.86 26.21
C THR A 98 -7.52 -10.70 27.41
N GLY A 99 -8.16 -11.85 27.67
CA GLY A 99 -7.92 -12.69 28.84
C GLY A 99 -8.60 -12.23 30.13
N GLU A 100 -9.46 -11.22 30.07
CA GLU A 100 -10.26 -10.80 31.23
C GLU A 100 -11.35 -11.84 31.60
N PRO A 101 -11.89 -11.80 32.83
CA PRO A 101 -12.89 -12.76 33.28
C PRO A 101 -14.16 -12.75 32.40
N PHE A 102 -14.59 -13.93 31.96
CA PHE A 102 -15.85 -14.11 31.22
C PHE A 102 -17.03 -14.27 32.21
N GLU A 103 -17.34 -13.21 32.96
CA GLU A 103 -18.34 -13.25 34.04
C GLU A 103 -19.73 -12.75 33.61
N PHE A 104 -19.78 -11.70 32.78
CA PHE A 104 -21.03 -11.20 32.22
C PHE A 104 -21.37 -11.96 30.94
N THR A 105 -22.62 -12.38 30.83
CA THR A 105 -23.13 -13.05 29.62
C THR A 105 -24.50 -12.52 29.24
N ASN A 106 -24.72 -12.27 27.95
CA ASN A 106 -26.03 -11.93 27.41
C ASN A 106 -26.50 -12.93 26.33
N TRP A 107 -26.36 -14.23 26.61
CA TRP A 107 -26.78 -15.28 25.68
C TRP A 107 -28.26 -15.19 25.34
N ALA A 108 -28.59 -15.42 24.07
CA ALA A 108 -29.98 -15.57 23.64
C ALA A 108 -30.62 -16.79 24.33
N PRO A 109 -31.96 -16.85 24.47
CA PRO A 109 -32.62 -18.00 25.07
C PRO A 109 -32.25 -19.31 24.37
N GLY A 110 -31.62 -20.22 25.11
CA GLY A 110 -31.17 -21.52 24.60
C GLY A 110 -29.71 -21.56 24.12
N GLN A 111 -28.99 -20.45 24.20
CA GLN A 111 -27.59 -20.34 23.79
C GLN A 111 -26.62 -20.30 25.00
N PRO A 112 -25.35 -20.67 24.81
CA PRO A 112 -24.79 -21.30 23.60
C PRO A 112 -25.29 -22.75 23.44
N ASP A 113 -25.44 -23.24 22.20
CA ASP A 113 -25.98 -24.59 21.92
C ASP A 113 -25.05 -25.50 21.12
N ASN A 114 -24.04 -24.93 20.45
CA ASN A 114 -23.12 -25.65 19.57
C ASN A 114 -23.84 -26.55 18.55
N ASP A 115 -24.89 -26.02 17.91
CA ASP A 115 -25.80 -26.73 16.99
C ASP A 115 -25.04 -27.36 15.80
N ASP A 116 -24.06 -26.66 15.23
CA ASP A 116 -23.30 -27.12 14.05
C ASP A 116 -21.99 -27.86 14.36
N LEU A 117 -21.69 -28.10 15.66
CA LEU A 117 -20.41 -28.59 16.18
C LEU A 117 -19.20 -27.69 15.83
N GLY A 118 -18.50 -27.23 16.87
CA GLY A 118 -17.35 -26.34 16.71
C GLY A 118 -17.75 -24.86 16.67
N GLU A 119 -18.91 -24.52 17.24
CA GLU A 119 -19.36 -23.15 17.43
C GLU A 119 -18.64 -22.53 18.61
N CYS A 120 -17.42 -22.07 18.36
CA CYS A 120 -16.51 -21.64 19.42
C CYS A 120 -16.31 -20.13 19.46
N PHE A 121 -17.16 -19.34 18.77
CA PHE A 121 -16.95 -17.90 18.61
C PHE A 121 -18.23 -17.09 18.82
N LEU A 122 -18.12 -15.98 19.55
CA LEU A 122 -19.23 -15.15 19.99
C LEU A 122 -19.62 -14.12 18.93
N HIS A 123 -20.91 -13.98 18.64
CA HIS A 123 -21.46 -12.88 17.85
C HIS A 123 -22.77 -12.35 18.46
N PHE A 124 -23.14 -11.12 18.11
CA PHE A 124 -24.50 -10.65 18.34
C PHE A 124 -25.47 -11.44 17.47
N SER A 125 -26.56 -11.90 18.05
CA SER A 125 -27.60 -12.63 17.34
C SER A 125 -28.97 -12.14 17.76
N ASN A 126 -29.96 -12.48 16.97
CA ASN A 126 -31.35 -12.30 17.37
C ASN A 126 -32.15 -13.54 16.99
N LEU A 127 -32.84 -14.08 17.99
CA LEU A 127 -33.73 -15.25 17.89
C LEU A 127 -35.17 -14.89 18.30
N GLY A 128 -35.58 -13.63 18.08
CA GLY A 128 -36.88 -13.10 18.46
C GLY A 128 -37.42 -12.05 17.47
N PRO A 129 -38.67 -11.59 17.68
CA PRO A 129 -39.30 -10.58 16.82
C PRO A 129 -38.70 -9.17 16.97
N VAL A 130 -37.78 -8.96 17.91
CA VAL A 130 -37.15 -7.67 18.22
C VAL A 130 -35.67 -7.93 18.49
N LEU A 131 -34.79 -7.15 17.85
CA LEU A 131 -33.36 -7.17 18.15
C LEU A 131 -33.15 -6.68 19.60
N ASP A 132 -32.56 -7.52 20.45
CA ASP A 132 -32.41 -7.30 21.90
C ASP A 132 -30.96 -7.38 22.40
N GLY A 133 -29.99 -7.39 21.49
CA GLY A 133 -28.56 -7.37 21.81
C GLY A 133 -28.05 -8.64 22.48
N THR A 134 -28.74 -9.76 22.29
CA THR A 134 -28.33 -11.07 22.79
C THR A 134 -27.23 -11.72 21.93
N TRP A 135 -26.57 -12.74 22.48
CA TRP A 135 -25.43 -13.41 21.86
C TRP A 135 -25.76 -14.84 21.45
N ASN A 136 -24.99 -15.37 20.50
CA ASN A 136 -25.01 -16.76 20.08
C ASN A 136 -23.57 -17.20 19.80
N ASP A 137 -23.30 -18.49 19.94
CA ASP A 137 -22.06 -19.10 19.52
C ASP A 137 -22.14 -19.49 18.05
N ARG A 138 -21.02 -19.47 17.32
CA ARG A 138 -21.01 -19.77 15.89
C ARG A 138 -19.69 -20.34 15.45
N ALA A 139 -19.71 -21.22 14.46
CA ALA A 139 -18.48 -21.76 13.89
C ALA A 139 -17.74 -20.65 13.13
N ALA A 140 -16.40 -20.62 13.21
CA ALA A 140 -15.60 -19.57 12.57
C ALA A 140 -15.87 -19.42 11.07
N ASN A 141 -16.26 -20.50 10.39
CA ASN A 141 -16.46 -20.53 8.94
C ASN A 141 -17.91 -20.83 8.54
N ASP A 142 -18.92 -20.52 9.36
CA ASP A 142 -20.31 -20.77 8.97
C ASP A 142 -20.77 -19.83 7.84
N ASN A 143 -20.64 -20.36 6.61
CA ASN A 143 -21.26 -19.89 5.38
C ASN A 143 -21.09 -18.40 5.03
N ASN A 144 -20.11 -17.72 5.63
CA ASN A 144 -19.73 -16.34 5.33
C ASN A 144 -20.92 -15.36 5.40
N ARG A 145 -21.80 -15.47 6.40
CA ARG A 145 -22.98 -14.56 6.51
C ARG A 145 -22.76 -13.39 7.47
N ASP A 146 -21.70 -13.43 8.25
CA ASP A 146 -21.31 -12.36 9.16
C ASP A 146 -20.84 -11.15 8.36
N THR A 147 -21.53 -10.04 8.53
CA THR A 147 -21.30 -8.82 7.73
C THR A 147 -20.46 -7.78 8.46
N ALA A 148 -20.07 -8.04 9.71
CA ALA A 148 -19.35 -7.07 10.52
C ALA A 148 -18.61 -7.69 11.72
N TYR A 149 -17.79 -6.86 12.35
CA TYR A 149 -17.21 -7.11 13.68
C TYR A 149 -17.09 -5.81 14.46
N VAL A 150 -17.05 -5.89 15.78
CA VAL A 150 -16.85 -4.72 16.65
C VAL A 150 -15.40 -4.69 17.12
N VAL A 151 -14.74 -3.55 16.96
CA VAL A 151 -13.40 -3.27 17.50
C VAL A 151 -13.55 -2.44 18.75
N GLU A 152 -12.78 -2.79 19.77
CA GLU A 152 -12.60 -2.03 21.00
C GLU A 152 -11.15 -1.54 21.13
N TYR A 153 -10.98 -0.33 21.66
CA TYR A 153 -9.70 0.29 21.94
C TYR A 153 -9.69 0.81 23.39
N ASP A 154 -8.67 0.47 24.18
CA ASP A 154 -8.51 0.93 25.58
C ASP A 154 -8.46 2.47 25.71
N SER A 155 -8.06 3.15 24.63
CA SER A 155 -7.89 4.59 24.57
C SER A 155 -8.08 5.08 23.14
N VAL A 156 -7.97 6.40 22.92
CA VAL A 156 -8.10 6.99 21.58
C VAL A 156 -7.07 6.35 20.63
N PRO A 157 -7.45 5.67 19.54
CA PRO A 157 -6.48 5.03 18.64
C PRO A 157 -5.56 6.03 17.95
N CYS A 158 -4.25 5.90 18.21
CA CYS A 158 -3.18 6.69 17.59
C CYS A 158 -2.88 6.27 16.14
N PRO A 159 -2.26 7.14 15.33
CA PRO A 159 -1.85 6.79 13.97
C PRO A 159 -0.84 5.65 14.00
N ARG A 160 -0.95 4.73 13.04
CA ARG A 160 -0.04 3.60 12.88
C ARG A 160 0.59 3.61 11.50
N MET A 161 1.91 3.46 11.43
CA MET A 161 2.59 3.45 10.13
C MET A 161 2.15 2.26 9.27
N LEU A 162 1.87 2.53 7.99
CA LEU A 162 1.60 1.53 6.96
C LEU A 162 2.69 1.50 5.89
N LEU A 163 3.25 2.66 5.56
CA LEU A 163 4.28 2.78 4.52
C LEU A 163 5.26 3.87 4.92
N GLN A 164 6.52 3.47 5.10
CA GLN A 164 7.64 4.39 5.30
C GLN A 164 8.08 5.00 3.96
N PRO A 165 8.57 6.25 3.95
CA PRO A 165 9.25 6.80 2.79
C PRO A 165 10.58 6.07 2.55
N THR A 166 11.02 6.01 1.30
CA THR A 166 12.28 5.39 0.93
C THR A 166 13.28 6.43 0.45
N SER A 167 14.54 6.27 0.85
CA SER A 167 15.64 7.09 0.35
C SER A 167 15.75 7.04 -1.17
N LYS A 168 16.18 8.14 -1.78
CA LYS A 168 16.30 8.31 -3.22
C LYS A 168 17.63 8.94 -3.60
N ARG A 169 18.19 8.45 -4.68
CA ARG A 169 19.28 9.09 -5.42
C ARG A 169 18.74 9.46 -6.79
N LEU A 170 18.80 10.74 -7.13
CA LEU A 170 18.26 11.29 -8.37
C LEU A 170 19.32 12.08 -9.09
N CYS A 171 19.12 12.23 -10.38
CA CYS A 171 19.86 13.20 -11.17
C CYS A 171 19.25 14.59 -11.08
N PRO A 172 20.06 15.64 -11.29
CA PRO A 172 19.55 16.99 -11.39
C PRO A 172 18.41 17.10 -12.41
N GLY A 173 17.37 17.86 -12.06
CA GLY A 173 16.17 18.04 -12.89
C GLY A 173 15.13 16.91 -12.80
N GLN A 174 15.44 15.77 -12.18
CA GLN A 174 14.44 14.71 -11.99
C GLN A 174 13.42 15.06 -10.90
N ARG A 175 12.25 14.40 -10.95
CA ARG A 175 11.20 14.55 -9.95
C ARG A 175 11.41 13.60 -8.77
N ALA A 176 11.53 14.13 -7.56
CA ALA A 176 11.51 13.34 -6.33
C ALA A 176 10.09 13.15 -5.80
N VAL A 177 9.80 11.96 -5.28
CA VAL A 177 8.50 11.63 -4.70
C VAL A 177 8.69 10.81 -3.43
N PHE A 178 8.31 11.36 -2.29
CA PHE A 178 8.26 10.61 -1.03
C PHE A 178 6.81 10.26 -0.70
N THR A 179 6.59 9.07 -0.17
CA THR A 179 5.26 8.62 0.26
C THR A 179 5.36 8.06 1.67
N ALA A 180 4.57 8.62 2.58
CA ALA A 180 4.41 8.14 3.95
C ALA A 180 2.91 7.96 4.20
N ARG A 181 2.49 6.75 4.57
CA ARG A 181 1.07 6.46 4.83
C ARG A 181 0.90 5.86 6.20
N ALA A 182 -0.08 6.35 6.94
CA ALA A 182 -0.52 5.76 8.19
C ALA A 182 -1.98 5.30 8.10
N PHE A 183 -2.33 4.39 8.98
CA PHE A 183 -3.70 4.03 9.31
C PHE A 183 -4.13 4.85 10.52
N SER A 184 -5.35 5.37 10.49
CA SER A 184 -6.07 5.84 11.68
C SER A 184 -7.57 5.78 11.40
N PRO A 185 -8.39 5.45 12.40
CA PRO A 185 -9.83 5.58 12.27
C PRO A 185 -10.31 7.03 12.45
N PHE A 186 -9.41 7.96 12.77
CA PHE A 186 -9.65 9.41 12.80
C PHE A 186 -8.96 10.12 11.63
N PRO A 187 -9.42 11.32 11.24
CA PRO A 187 -8.76 12.14 10.22
C PRO A 187 -7.28 12.38 10.54
N LEU A 188 -6.44 12.18 9.53
CA LEU A 188 -4.99 12.38 9.62
C LEU A 188 -4.58 13.73 9.07
N THR A 189 -3.68 14.41 9.77
CA THR A 189 -2.92 15.56 9.26
C THR A 189 -1.47 15.17 9.03
N TYR A 190 -0.84 15.79 8.04
CA TYR A 190 0.53 15.51 7.62
C TYR A 190 1.35 16.80 7.62
N GLN A 191 2.64 16.70 7.90
CA GLN A 191 3.62 17.76 7.68
C GLN A 191 4.98 17.13 7.34
N TRP A 192 5.53 17.46 6.18
CA TRP A 192 6.88 17.05 5.80
C TRP A 192 7.93 18.00 6.37
N TYR A 193 9.07 17.43 6.75
CA TYR A 193 10.24 18.13 7.24
C TYR A 193 11.45 17.80 6.35
N LYS A 194 12.35 18.75 6.20
CA LYS A 194 13.68 18.57 5.62
C LYS A 194 14.71 18.99 6.66
N ASP A 195 15.61 18.07 7.01
CA ASP A 195 16.69 18.30 7.98
C ASP A 195 16.18 18.90 9.31
N GLY A 196 15.04 18.39 9.77
CA GLY A 196 14.37 18.82 11.01
C GLY A 196 13.58 20.14 10.91
N GLN A 197 13.53 20.79 9.76
CA GLN A 197 12.74 22.01 9.54
C GLN A 197 11.48 21.74 8.72
N PRO A 198 10.32 22.33 9.07
CA PRO A 198 9.07 22.09 8.35
C PRO A 198 9.16 22.64 6.92
N LEU A 199 8.82 21.80 5.95
CA LEU A 199 8.77 22.20 4.54
C LEU A 199 7.56 23.08 4.25
N VAL A 200 7.80 24.13 3.48
CA VAL A 200 6.78 25.04 2.97
C VAL A 200 6.52 24.72 1.50
N ALA A 201 5.24 24.72 1.12
CA ALA A 201 4.86 24.50 -0.27
C ALA A 201 5.38 25.63 -1.18
N THR A 202 5.86 25.25 -2.34
CA THR A 202 6.25 26.17 -3.43
C THR A 202 5.63 25.68 -4.74
N GLU A 203 5.89 26.36 -5.85
CA GLU A 203 5.47 25.86 -7.17
C GLU A 203 6.10 24.48 -7.49
N ARG A 204 7.33 24.26 -7.00
CA ARG A 204 8.16 23.07 -7.24
C ARG A 204 7.97 21.98 -6.19
N VAL A 205 7.74 22.37 -4.92
CA VAL A 205 7.55 21.47 -3.78
C VAL A 205 6.07 21.43 -3.38
N ARG A 206 5.40 20.30 -3.62
CA ARG A 206 3.95 20.12 -3.45
C ARG A 206 3.66 18.94 -2.53
N GLY A 207 2.50 18.96 -1.86
CA GLY A 207 2.09 17.87 -0.97
C GLY A 207 2.78 17.86 0.39
N VAL A 208 3.32 19.00 0.85
CA VAL A 208 3.97 19.13 2.17
C VAL A 208 3.03 18.79 3.34
N ALA A 209 1.71 18.87 3.12
CA ALA A 209 0.68 18.50 4.09
C ALA A 209 -0.16 17.29 3.65
N THR A 210 0.40 16.38 2.85
CA THR A 210 -0.26 15.15 2.41
C THR A 210 0.65 13.93 2.61
N SER A 211 0.09 12.74 2.39
CA SER A 211 0.85 11.47 2.41
C SER A 211 1.88 11.34 1.28
N ARG A 212 1.90 12.28 0.31
CA ARG A 212 2.78 12.23 -0.86
C ARG A 212 3.41 13.60 -1.12
N LEU A 213 4.69 13.72 -0.78
CA LEU A 213 5.52 14.86 -1.12
C LEU A 213 6.07 14.71 -2.54
N VAL A 214 6.01 15.78 -3.32
CA VAL A 214 6.56 15.85 -4.68
C VAL A 214 7.49 17.06 -4.78
N ILE A 215 8.68 16.83 -5.30
CA ILE A 215 9.70 17.86 -5.57
C ILE A 215 10.01 17.75 -7.06
N GLU A 216 9.54 18.70 -7.86
CA GLU A 216 9.89 18.79 -9.27
C GLU A 216 11.32 19.33 -9.44
N ASN A 217 11.97 19.06 -10.58
CA ASN A 217 13.29 19.61 -10.93
C ASN A 217 14.30 19.61 -9.76
N ALA A 218 14.62 18.43 -9.23
CA ALA A 218 15.50 18.28 -8.07
C ALA A 218 16.89 18.90 -8.32
N SER A 219 17.46 19.51 -7.29
CA SER A 219 18.77 20.16 -7.29
C SER A 219 19.57 19.78 -6.05
N ASP A 220 20.85 20.12 -6.01
CA ASP A 220 21.73 20.03 -4.84
C ASP A 220 21.11 20.67 -3.58
N ALA A 221 20.39 21.78 -3.74
CA ALA A 221 19.67 22.44 -2.65
C ALA A 221 18.54 21.58 -2.04
N ASP A 222 18.09 20.52 -2.71
CA ASP A 222 17.06 19.59 -2.21
C ASP A 222 17.66 18.42 -1.44
N GLU A 223 18.97 18.19 -1.49
CA GLU A 223 19.60 17.12 -0.73
C GLU A 223 19.37 17.28 0.78
N GLY A 224 19.13 16.17 1.47
CA GLY A 224 18.84 16.17 2.89
C GLY A 224 18.04 14.96 3.37
N LEU A 225 17.68 14.96 4.64
CA LEU A 225 16.81 13.96 5.26
C LEU A 225 15.37 14.48 5.27
N TYR A 226 14.46 13.68 4.70
CA TYR A 226 13.04 13.95 4.62
C TYR A 226 12.28 13.07 5.60
N GLU A 227 11.47 13.69 6.45
CA GLU A 227 10.68 13.01 7.47
C GLU A 227 9.23 13.50 7.40
N CYS A 228 8.27 12.60 7.62
CA CYS A 228 6.85 12.97 7.63
C CYS A 228 6.30 12.84 9.05
N MET A 229 5.82 13.95 9.60
CA MET A 229 5.02 13.96 10.82
C MET A 229 3.56 13.70 10.46
N ILE A 230 2.96 12.72 11.11
CA ILE A 230 1.57 12.32 10.91
C ILE A 230 0.85 12.41 12.26
N SER A 231 -0.32 13.03 12.31
CA SER A 231 -1.05 13.19 13.57
C SER A 231 -2.55 13.02 13.44
N ASN A 232 -3.18 12.66 14.55
CA ASN A 232 -4.61 12.70 14.77
C ASN A 232 -4.89 13.24 16.19
N ILE A 233 -6.12 13.07 16.67
CA ILE A 233 -6.53 13.51 18.02
C ILE A 233 -5.85 12.77 19.18
N CYS A 234 -5.30 11.57 18.98
CA CYS A 234 -4.53 10.84 20.00
C CYS A 234 -3.12 11.42 20.15
N GLY A 235 -2.49 11.82 19.03
CA GLY A 235 -1.15 12.38 19.05
C GLY A 235 -0.44 12.39 17.71
N THR A 236 0.88 12.49 17.76
CA THR A 236 1.79 12.61 16.62
C THR A 236 2.71 11.40 16.53
N MET A 237 3.01 10.95 15.32
CA MET A 237 4.10 10.03 15.01
C MET A 237 4.98 10.58 13.89
N PHE A 238 6.24 10.17 13.85
CA PHE A 238 7.15 10.46 12.74
C PHE A 238 7.41 9.20 11.94
N ALA A 239 7.50 9.35 10.62
CA ALA A 239 8.02 8.33 9.73
C ALA A 239 9.52 8.18 9.88
N ASP A 240 10.07 7.03 9.46
CA ASP A 240 11.52 6.88 9.39
C ASP A 240 12.09 7.88 8.35
N PRO A 241 13.23 8.52 8.62
CA PRO A 241 13.78 9.52 7.72
C PRO A 241 14.29 8.88 6.41
N ALA A 242 13.94 9.50 5.29
CA ALA A 242 14.41 9.11 3.95
C ALA A 242 15.39 10.15 3.40
N ARG A 243 16.57 9.70 2.95
CA ARG A 243 17.60 10.59 2.38
C ARG A 243 17.31 10.88 0.90
N LEU A 244 17.36 12.15 0.51
CA LEU A 244 17.48 12.56 -0.89
C LEU A 244 18.94 12.92 -1.19
N THR A 245 19.48 12.33 -2.24
CA THR A 245 20.76 12.71 -2.85
C THR A 245 20.49 13.08 -4.30
N VAL A 246 21.05 14.20 -4.74
CA VAL A 246 20.87 14.78 -6.07
C VAL A 246 22.24 15.04 -6.68
N GLY A 247 22.59 14.25 -7.67
CA GLY A 247 23.86 14.38 -8.36
C GLY A 247 23.99 13.33 -9.45
N VAL A 248 24.99 13.50 -10.30
CA VAL A 248 25.34 12.48 -11.29
C VAL A 248 26.30 11.52 -10.62
N PRO A 249 25.95 10.23 -10.43
CA PRO A 249 26.87 9.29 -9.81
C PRO A 249 28.17 9.20 -10.61
N GLY A 250 29.31 9.43 -9.97
CA GLY A 250 30.62 9.41 -10.62
C GLY A 250 31.07 10.73 -11.27
N ASP A 251 30.30 11.82 -11.13
CA ASP A 251 30.79 13.19 -11.45
C ASP A 251 31.64 13.69 -10.28
N LEU A 252 32.96 13.73 -10.50
CA LEU A 252 34.00 14.03 -9.53
C LEU A 252 34.78 15.30 -9.89
N THR A 253 34.88 15.64 -11.18
CA THR A 253 35.68 16.78 -11.66
C THR A 253 35.30 17.24 -13.07
N GLY A 254 35.37 18.53 -13.31
CA GLY A 254 35.27 19.14 -14.64
C GLY A 254 36.61 19.26 -15.37
N SER A 255 37.66 18.62 -14.84
CA SER A 255 38.93 18.47 -15.54
C SER A 255 39.79 17.35 -14.97
N SER A 256 40.42 16.58 -15.86
CA SER A 256 41.48 15.61 -15.56
C SER A 256 42.85 16.25 -15.28
N ASN A 257 43.04 17.56 -15.53
CA ASN A 257 44.32 18.23 -15.37
C ASN A 257 44.47 18.85 -13.96
N PRO A 258 45.42 18.40 -13.10
CA PRO A 258 45.62 18.94 -11.75
C PRO A 258 45.92 20.44 -11.65
N LEU A 259 46.34 21.06 -12.75
CA LEU A 259 46.62 22.50 -12.81
C LEU A 259 45.41 23.33 -13.29
N HIS A 260 44.33 22.68 -13.71
CA HIS A 260 43.13 23.35 -14.19
C HIS A 260 42.25 23.80 -13.01
N PRO A 261 41.63 25.00 -13.06
CA PRO A 261 40.77 25.47 -11.97
C PRO A 261 39.55 24.59 -11.68
N ALA A 262 39.13 23.77 -12.64
CA ALA A 262 38.01 22.82 -12.47
C ALA A 262 38.44 21.45 -11.93
N TYR A 263 39.73 21.23 -11.63
CA TYR A 263 40.19 19.96 -11.05
C TYR A 263 39.62 19.76 -9.65
N GLY A 264 38.91 18.64 -9.45
CA GLY A 264 38.18 18.32 -8.22
C GLY A 264 36.88 19.09 -8.05
N ILE A 265 36.36 19.71 -9.11
CA ILE A 265 35.07 20.44 -9.10
C ILE A 265 34.12 19.76 -10.09
N PRO A 266 33.09 19.03 -9.64
CA PRO A 266 32.07 18.40 -10.50
C PRO A 266 31.44 19.38 -11.51
N ASP A 267 31.19 18.94 -12.74
CA ASP A 267 30.66 19.79 -13.83
C ASP A 267 29.26 19.41 -14.31
N GLY A 268 28.65 18.41 -13.67
CA GLY A 268 27.33 17.89 -14.00
C GLY A 268 27.35 16.77 -15.04
N LYS A 269 28.52 16.21 -15.37
CA LYS A 269 28.66 15.08 -16.28
C LYS A 269 29.53 14.01 -15.63
N THR A 270 29.23 12.76 -15.94
CA THR A 270 30.16 11.66 -15.71
C THR A 270 30.84 11.37 -17.04
N ASP A 271 32.07 11.85 -17.22
CA ASP A 271 32.84 11.69 -18.44
C ASP A 271 34.31 11.30 -18.18
N PHE A 272 35.19 11.55 -19.15
CA PHE A 272 36.57 11.12 -19.08
C PHE A 272 37.38 11.88 -18.03
N ASP A 273 37.00 13.13 -17.74
CA ASP A 273 37.68 13.92 -16.71
C ASP A 273 37.52 13.25 -15.33
N ASP A 274 36.31 12.75 -15.04
CA ASP A 274 36.01 11.99 -13.83
C ASP A 274 36.76 10.68 -13.74
N PHE A 275 36.86 9.95 -14.85
CA PHE A 275 37.58 8.67 -14.88
C PHE A 275 39.04 8.83 -14.46
N ILE A 276 39.72 9.81 -15.05
CA ILE A 276 41.13 10.07 -14.76
C ILE A 276 41.31 10.55 -13.32
N TYR A 277 40.39 11.37 -12.83
CA TYR A 277 40.40 11.84 -11.46
C TYR A 277 40.15 10.73 -10.45
N PHE A 278 39.15 9.88 -10.69
CA PHE A 278 38.87 8.68 -9.91
C PHE A 278 40.11 7.79 -9.86
N LEU A 279 40.69 7.45 -11.02
CA LEU A 279 41.84 6.54 -11.09
C LEU A 279 43.04 7.09 -10.30
N HIS A 280 43.33 8.39 -10.40
CA HIS A 280 44.39 9.03 -9.64
C HIS A 280 44.18 8.90 -8.12
N HIS A 281 42.95 9.08 -7.64
CA HIS A 281 42.61 8.99 -6.22
C HIS A 281 42.52 7.55 -5.71
N PHE A 282 42.05 6.64 -6.57
CA PHE A 282 42.00 5.20 -6.31
C PHE A 282 43.42 4.63 -6.14
N GLU A 283 44.32 4.94 -7.08
CA GLU A 283 45.73 4.54 -7.00
C GLU A 283 46.44 5.16 -5.80
N ALA A 284 46.11 6.40 -5.44
CA ALA A 284 46.65 7.09 -4.28
C ALA A 284 46.05 6.65 -2.94
N GLN A 285 45.08 5.72 -2.95
CA GLN A 285 44.34 5.28 -1.77
C GLN A 285 43.66 6.42 -0.99
N ASN A 286 43.14 7.43 -1.70
CA ASN A 286 42.43 8.54 -1.09
C ASN A 286 40.94 8.22 -0.87
N GLY A 287 40.63 7.63 0.29
CA GLY A 287 39.29 7.13 0.64
C GLY A 287 38.20 8.18 0.61
N ALA A 288 38.51 9.45 0.84
CA ALA A 288 37.48 10.49 0.84
C ALA A 288 36.84 10.75 -0.53
N VAL A 289 37.51 10.34 -1.62
CA VAL A 289 37.08 10.61 -3.00
C VAL A 289 36.67 9.34 -3.73
N ALA A 290 37.38 8.24 -3.49
CA ALA A 290 37.22 7.00 -4.26
C ALA A 290 36.41 5.90 -3.54
N ASP A 291 36.06 6.06 -2.26
CA ASP A 291 35.14 5.17 -1.54
C ASP A 291 33.69 5.58 -1.86
N LEU A 292 33.07 4.85 -2.79
CA LEU A 292 31.77 5.14 -3.37
C LEU A 292 30.71 4.13 -2.93
N THR A 293 31.09 2.90 -2.58
CA THR A 293 30.15 1.82 -2.26
C THR A 293 30.78 0.72 -1.39
N GLY A 294 29.97 0.10 -0.53
CA GLY A 294 30.34 -1.10 0.23
C GLY A 294 29.95 -2.41 -0.45
N SER A 295 29.37 -2.36 -1.65
CA SER A 295 29.03 -3.54 -2.44
C SER A 295 28.96 -3.23 -3.94
N SER A 296 29.31 -4.21 -4.77
CA SER A 296 29.13 -4.17 -6.23
C SER A 296 27.85 -4.87 -6.70
N ASP A 297 27.09 -5.52 -5.81
CA ASP A 297 25.78 -6.10 -6.13
C ASP A 297 24.68 -5.05 -6.00
N VAL A 298 24.00 -4.75 -7.11
CA VAL A 298 22.90 -3.77 -7.17
C VAL A 298 21.74 -4.06 -6.22
N ASN A 299 21.61 -5.28 -5.70
CA ASN A 299 20.55 -5.68 -4.78
C ASN A 299 20.97 -5.62 -3.30
N ASP A 300 22.24 -5.31 -3.02
CA ASP A 300 22.78 -5.21 -1.67
C ASP A 300 22.44 -3.84 -1.05
N PRO A 301 21.96 -3.79 0.22
CA PRO A 301 21.79 -2.53 0.95
C PRO A 301 23.03 -1.64 1.02
N ALA A 302 24.23 -2.21 0.93
CA ALA A 302 25.49 -1.47 0.89
C ALA A 302 25.82 -0.87 -0.50
N TYR A 303 25.04 -1.19 -1.54
CA TYR A 303 25.24 -0.64 -2.89
C TYR A 303 25.00 0.87 -2.93
N GLY A 304 26.04 1.62 -3.29
CA GLY A 304 26.05 3.09 -3.34
C GLY A 304 26.14 3.78 -1.99
N ALA A 305 26.59 3.07 -0.95
CA ALA A 305 26.89 3.58 0.37
C ALA A 305 28.37 3.30 0.72
N PRO A 306 29.22 4.33 0.91
CA PRO A 306 30.65 4.16 1.26
C PRO A 306 30.85 3.33 2.54
N ASP A 307 31.87 2.48 2.59
CA ASP A 307 32.13 1.57 3.72
C ASP A 307 33.44 1.86 4.48
N GLY A 308 34.18 2.87 4.06
CA GLY A 308 35.47 3.27 4.61
C GLY A 308 36.67 2.55 3.99
N ARG A 309 36.46 1.74 2.94
CA ARG A 309 37.51 1.04 2.19
C ARG A 309 37.54 1.53 0.76
N ILE A 310 38.70 1.37 0.13
CA ILE A 310 38.84 1.54 -1.31
C ILE A 310 39.24 0.20 -1.86
N ASP A 311 38.33 -0.44 -2.57
CA ASP A 311 38.56 -1.75 -3.17
C ASP A 311 37.81 -1.91 -4.49
N MET A 312 37.66 -3.14 -4.94
CA MET A 312 37.23 -3.41 -6.32
C MET A 312 35.74 -3.06 -6.51
N GLU A 313 34.99 -3.07 -5.42
CA GLU A 313 33.59 -2.72 -5.33
C GLU A 313 33.39 -1.26 -5.78
N ASP A 314 34.24 -0.34 -5.34
CA ASP A 314 34.24 1.07 -5.76
C ASP A 314 34.56 1.24 -7.24
N PHE A 315 35.56 0.51 -7.74
CA PHE A 315 35.97 0.57 -9.14
C PHE A 315 34.85 0.10 -10.06
N PHE A 316 34.23 -1.04 -9.75
CA PHE A 316 33.11 -1.56 -10.53
C PHE A 316 31.88 -0.67 -10.44
N TYR A 317 31.61 -0.10 -9.27
CA TYR A 317 30.54 0.86 -9.11
C TYR A 317 30.79 2.12 -9.95
N PHE A 318 31.99 2.70 -9.91
CA PHE A 318 32.34 3.85 -10.72
C PHE A 318 32.15 3.58 -12.21
N LEU A 319 32.65 2.44 -12.71
CA LEU A 319 32.47 2.04 -14.11
C LEU A 319 31.00 1.84 -14.48
N ASP A 320 30.22 1.18 -13.62
CA ASP A 320 28.78 1.01 -13.81
C ASP A 320 28.10 2.37 -13.98
N ARG A 321 28.45 3.34 -13.13
CA ARG A 321 27.90 4.70 -13.19
C ARG A 321 28.35 5.49 -14.41
N MET A 322 29.61 5.36 -14.82
CA MET A 322 30.11 6.02 -16.03
C MET A 322 29.38 5.51 -17.29
N VAL A 323 29.08 4.20 -17.35
CA VAL A 323 28.37 3.61 -18.49
C VAL A 323 26.89 3.96 -18.50
N GLN A 324 26.24 3.97 -17.33
CA GLN A 324 24.80 4.22 -17.23
C GLN A 324 24.42 5.72 -17.24
N GLY A 325 25.34 6.60 -16.82
CA GLY A 325 25.05 8.01 -16.57
C GLY A 325 23.88 8.19 -15.60
N CYS A 326 23.10 9.24 -15.80
CA CYS A 326 21.76 9.37 -15.22
C CYS A 326 20.79 8.43 -15.94
N PRO A 327 20.31 7.33 -15.31
CA PRO A 327 19.41 6.42 -15.99
C PRO A 327 18.08 7.11 -16.34
N PRO A 328 17.47 6.81 -17.50
CA PRO A 328 16.10 7.25 -17.78
C PRO A 328 15.15 6.67 -16.72
N PRO A 329 14.09 7.41 -16.35
CA PRO A 329 13.23 7.05 -15.22
C PRO A 329 12.63 5.64 -15.41
N PRO A 330 12.45 4.86 -14.33
CA PRO A 330 11.78 3.57 -14.43
C PRO A 330 10.30 3.82 -14.75
N ASN A 331 9.88 3.34 -15.93
CA ASN A 331 8.55 3.39 -16.53
C ASN A 331 8.22 4.62 -17.39
N GLU A 332 8.86 4.72 -18.56
CA GLU A 332 8.08 4.85 -19.80
C GLU A 332 8.47 3.66 -20.69
N GLY A 333 7.46 2.96 -21.21
CA GLY A 333 7.65 1.70 -21.91
C GLY A 333 8.58 1.83 -23.10
N LEU A 334 9.28 0.74 -23.39
CA LEU A 334 9.87 0.48 -24.70
C LEU A 334 8.76 0.60 -25.75
N GLY A 335 8.60 1.81 -26.28
CA GLY A 335 7.95 2.06 -27.55
C GLY A 335 9.00 1.89 -28.63
N ASP A 336 8.73 0.96 -29.53
CA ASP A 336 9.51 0.67 -30.72
C ASP A 336 9.98 1.95 -31.42
N ASP A 337 11.27 2.02 -31.75
CA ASP A 337 11.74 2.55 -33.03
C ASP A 337 13.22 2.18 -33.22
N ALA A 338 13.43 1.08 -33.93
CA ALA A 338 14.66 0.83 -34.63
C ALA A 338 14.68 1.74 -35.88
N ASP A 339 15.62 2.69 -35.94
CA ASP A 339 16.03 3.30 -37.20
C ASP A 339 17.58 3.41 -37.24
N PRO A 340 18.28 2.63 -38.10
CA PRO A 340 19.72 2.73 -38.24
C PRO A 340 20.11 3.91 -39.13
N LYS A 341 20.93 4.80 -38.55
CA LYS A 341 21.56 5.97 -39.20
C LYS A 341 22.19 5.67 -40.57
N GLY A 342 22.20 6.68 -41.44
CA GLY A 342 23.41 7.02 -42.20
C GLY A 342 23.23 7.35 -43.69
N THR A 343 23.25 8.64 -44.02
CA THR A 343 23.55 9.15 -45.37
C THR A 343 25.02 8.85 -45.72
N PRO A 344 25.34 8.22 -46.87
CA PRO A 344 26.72 7.89 -47.23
C PRO A 344 27.43 9.04 -47.96
N GLN A 345 28.66 9.35 -47.53
CA GLN A 345 29.64 10.11 -48.31
C GLN A 345 30.18 9.26 -49.46
N THR A 346 30.31 9.89 -50.62
CA THR A 346 30.84 9.34 -51.88
C THR A 346 32.35 9.15 -51.85
N THR A 347 32.81 7.91 -52.02
CA THR A 347 34.13 7.61 -52.62
C THR A 347 33.99 6.48 -53.62
N THR A 348 34.45 6.76 -54.84
CA THR A 348 34.44 5.92 -56.03
C THR A 348 35.39 4.73 -55.91
N GLU A 349 34.89 3.51 -56.08
CA GLU A 349 35.67 2.37 -56.56
C GLU A 349 34.74 1.34 -57.23
N SER A 350 35.13 0.86 -58.42
CA SER A 350 34.34 -0.03 -59.29
C SER A 350 34.20 -1.44 -58.71
N PRO A 351 33.05 -2.12 -58.88
CA PRO A 351 32.86 -3.48 -58.38
C PRO A 351 33.45 -4.57 -59.31
N PRO A 352 33.97 -5.68 -58.75
CA PRO A 352 34.38 -6.88 -59.49
C PRO A 352 33.16 -7.75 -59.90
N PRO A 353 33.30 -8.70 -60.85
CA PRO A 353 32.19 -9.31 -61.56
C PRO A 353 31.42 -10.36 -60.74
N ALA A 354 30.12 -10.49 -61.03
CA ALA A 354 29.17 -11.37 -60.35
C ALA A 354 29.42 -12.88 -60.58
N PRO A 355 29.31 -13.74 -59.55
CA PRO A 355 29.25 -15.19 -59.72
C PRO A 355 27.84 -15.70 -60.07
N LYS A 356 27.82 -16.77 -60.87
CA LYS A 356 26.64 -17.36 -61.54
C LYS A 356 25.63 -18.02 -60.58
N ALA A 357 24.36 -17.96 -60.98
CA ALA A 357 23.20 -18.55 -60.32
C ALA A 357 23.21 -20.09 -60.29
N ASN A 358 22.72 -20.66 -59.19
CA ASN A 358 22.29 -22.06 -59.08
C ASN A 358 20.77 -22.14 -58.89
N PRO A 359 20.10 -23.23 -59.36
CA PRO A 359 18.65 -23.27 -59.55
C PRO A 359 17.87 -23.69 -58.29
N ALA A 360 16.62 -23.23 -58.24
CA ALA A 360 15.66 -23.48 -57.16
C ALA A 360 14.97 -24.86 -57.25
N PRO A 361 14.55 -25.46 -56.12
CA PRO A 361 13.51 -26.47 -56.10
C PRO A 361 12.22 -26.01 -55.39
N GLU A 362 11.15 -26.04 -56.17
CA GLU A 362 9.71 -26.31 -55.92
C GLU A 362 9.10 -26.18 -54.50
N THR A 363 8.12 -25.28 -54.39
CA THR A 363 7.17 -25.15 -53.27
C THR A 363 5.88 -25.96 -53.52
N LYS A 364 5.49 -26.80 -52.56
CA LYS A 364 4.15 -27.41 -52.47
C LYS A 364 3.10 -26.42 -51.95
N PRO A 365 1.84 -26.46 -52.43
CA PRO A 365 0.78 -25.53 -52.00
C PRO A 365 0.09 -25.96 -50.69
N ALA A 366 -0.34 -24.96 -49.92
CA ALA A 366 -1.11 -25.08 -48.68
C ALA A 366 -2.62 -25.27 -48.96
N PRO A 367 -3.36 -26.00 -48.09
CA PRO A 367 -4.79 -26.23 -48.28
C PRO A 367 -5.69 -25.12 -47.73
N GLU A 368 -6.88 -25.08 -48.34
CA GLU A 368 -7.98 -24.13 -48.35
C GLU A 368 -8.74 -24.02 -47.00
N ALA A 369 -9.24 -22.82 -46.69
CA ALA A 369 -10.01 -22.50 -45.49
C ALA A 369 -11.53 -22.72 -45.71
N ALA A 370 -12.19 -23.38 -44.74
CA ALA A 370 -13.64 -23.59 -44.69
C ALA A 370 -14.32 -22.55 -43.76
N PRO A 371 -15.65 -22.31 -43.91
CA PRO A 371 -16.28 -21.01 -43.62
C PRO A 371 -16.94 -20.86 -42.23
N ALA A 372 -17.29 -19.61 -41.93
CA ALA A 372 -17.79 -19.07 -40.67
C ALA A 372 -19.17 -19.62 -40.23
N GLU A 373 -19.28 -19.96 -38.94
CA GLU A 373 -20.54 -20.24 -38.25
C GLU A 373 -21.12 -18.98 -37.57
N SER A 374 -22.45 -18.94 -37.57
CA SER A 374 -23.32 -17.84 -37.18
C SER A 374 -23.53 -17.77 -35.65
N ARG A 375 -23.59 -16.54 -35.10
CA ARG A 375 -24.00 -16.27 -33.71
C ARG A 375 -25.41 -15.67 -33.67
N PRO A 376 -26.30 -16.07 -32.74
CA PRO A 376 -27.64 -15.49 -32.62
C PRO A 376 -27.66 -14.20 -31.78
N ASN A 377 -28.44 -13.22 -32.27
CA ASN A 377 -28.75 -11.94 -31.62
C ASN A 377 -29.75 -12.13 -30.47
N TRP A 378 -29.41 -11.64 -29.27
CA TRP A 378 -30.37 -11.41 -28.19
C TRP A 378 -30.63 -9.90 -28.07
N ARG A 379 -31.87 -9.47 -28.36
CA ARG A 379 -32.34 -8.10 -28.16
C ARG A 379 -32.84 -7.93 -26.73
N VAL A 380 -32.33 -6.92 -26.04
CA VAL A 380 -32.80 -6.46 -24.73
C VAL A 380 -34.03 -5.57 -24.91
N ASN A 381 -35.14 -5.95 -24.29
CA ASN A 381 -36.34 -5.11 -24.13
C ASN A 381 -36.08 -4.06 -23.02
N ARG A 382 -36.25 -2.78 -23.33
CA ARG A 382 -36.36 -1.69 -22.34
C ARG A 382 -37.82 -1.51 -21.92
N PRO A 383 -38.13 -1.31 -20.63
CA PRO A 383 -39.48 -0.97 -20.19
C PRO A 383 -39.78 0.54 -20.34
N THR A 384 -41.00 0.84 -20.77
CA THR A 384 -41.59 2.18 -20.91
C THR A 384 -42.04 2.78 -19.56
N PRO A 385 -41.92 4.10 -19.35
CA PRO A 385 -42.39 4.75 -18.12
C PRO A 385 -43.90 5.01 -18.13
N ARG A 386 -44.58 4.68 -17.02
CA ARG A 386 -46.01 4.97 -16.77
C ARG A 386 -46.20 6.45 -16.38
N ARG A 387 -47.17 7.12 -17.01
CA ARG A 387 -47.71 8.42 -16.60
C ARG A 387 -48.55 8.29 -15.31
N PRO A 388 -48.54 9.26 -14.39
CA PRO A 388 -49.51 9.35 -13.31
C PRO A 388 -50.84 9.98 -13.77
N ALA A 389 -51.94 9.39 -13.30
CA ALA A 389 -53.30 9.85 -13.55
C ALA A 389 -53.67 11.05 -12.66
N GLN A 390 -54.38 12.01 -13.24
CA GLN A 390 -54.98 13.16 -12.56
C GLN A 390 -56.17 12.72 -11.69
N GLY A 391 -56.11 13.02 -10.40
CA GLY A 391 -57.27 12.95 -9.50
C GLY A 391 -58.13 14.21 -9.66
N ARG A 392 -59.43 14.01 -9.93
CA ARG A 392 -60.47 15.04 -9.83
C ARG A 392 -61.04 15.05 -8.42
N ASN A 393 -61.28 16.27 -7.93
CA ASN A 393 -62.19 16.58 -6.83
C ASN A 393 -63.59 16.00 -7.11
N ASP A 394 -64.26 15.50 -6.08
CA ASP A 394 -65.45 16.15 -5.52
C ASP A 394 -65.90 15.46 -4.21
N ARG A 395 -66.17 16.31 -3.21
CA ARG A 395 -67.01 16.06 -2.01
C ARG A 395 -68.47 16.43 -2.36
N PRO A 396 -69.50 16.07 -1.57
CA PRO A 396 -69.51 15.69 -0.14
C PRO A 396 -69.93 14.25 0.17
#